data_AF-A0A0R2GZD3-F1
#
_entry.id   AF-A0A0R2GZD3-F1
#
_cell.length_a   1.000
_cell.length_b   1.000
_cell.length_c   1.000
_cell.angle_alpha   90.00
_cell.angle_beta   90.00
_cell.angle_gamma   90.00
#
_symmetry.space_group_name_H-M   'P 1'
#
loop_
_entity.id
_entity.type
_entity.pdbx_description
1 polymer ?
#
loop_
_entity_poly.entity_id
_entity_poly.type
_entity_poly.pdbx_seq_one_letter_code
_entity_poly.pdbx_strand_id
1 'polypeptide(L)'
;MTVTVGDWQKEVAAVRERLIAPADVWLIHEHHSKQSESTYLALVKQARLYVVRLAFHDQTAADPWSFNLRRYPGRKALVRAIQARMAQPAQGLAVEYATFVALAFVEKANQTGGELHRLADHFFYQGQAVAPPVAAQLAPLLAAHLCLVSYKDQRVLLTSSGRALLAGYFDFADHYHPDEAVWDQNPRTMTPRELIAWLLL
;
A
#
# COMPACT_ATOMS: atom_id res chain seq x y z
N MET A 1 5.46 -31.71 -11.59
CA MET A 1 6.73 -30.97 -11.32
C MET A 1 6.63 -30.33 -9.96
N THR A 2 7.43 -30.82 -9.01
CA THR A 2 7.63 -30.23 -7.69
C THR A 2 8.52 -29.00 -7.84
N VAL A 3 7.92 -27.81 -7.74
CA VAL A 3 8.65 -26.54 -7.73
C VAL A 3 9.36 -26.44 -6.37
N THR A 4 10.70 -26.37 -6.35
CA THR A 4 11.43 -26.19 -5.09
C THR A 4 11.39 -24.72 -4.64
N VAL A 5 11.60 -24.47 -3.33
CA VAL A 5 11.54 -23.11 -2.74
C VAL A 5 12.49 -22.11 -3.44
N GLY A 6 13.60 -22.58 -4.02
CA GLY A 6 14.55 -21.74 -4.76
C GLY A 6 14.13 -21.41 -6.20
N ASP A 7 13.22 -22.18 -6.79
CA ASP A 7 12.81 -21.98 -8.19
C ASP A 7 11.74 -20.88 -8.30
N TRP A 8 10.86 -20.77 -7.31
CA TRP A 8 9.75 -19.84 -7.42
C TRP A 8 10.11 -18.37 -7.14
N GLN A 9 11.06 -18.12 -6.24
CA GLN A 9 11.54 -16.75 -5.98
C GLN A 9 12.19 -16.16 -7.24
N LYS A 10 12.91 -16.99 -8.01
CA LYS A 10 13.47 -16.62 -9.32
C LYS A 10 12.37 -16.31 -10.32
N GLU A 11 11.28 -17.08 -10.32
CA GLU A 11 10.14 -16.80 -11.19
C GLU A 11 9.42 -15.50 -10.85
N VAL A 12 9.23 -15.21 -9.55
CA VAL A 12 8.66 -13.94 -9.08
C VAL A 12 9.56 -12.77 -9.47
N ALA A 13 10.88 -12.89 -9.27
CA ALA A 13 11.85 -11.88 -9.67
C ALA A 13 11.79 -11.60 -11.18
N ALA A 14 11.71 -12.64 -12.02
CA ALA A 14 11.60 -12.48 -13.47
C ALA A 14 10.27 -11.83 -13.92
N VAL A 15 9.16 -12.08 -13.21
CA VAL A 15 7.89 -11.39 -13.45
C VAL A 15 8.00 -9.93 -13.04
N ARG A 16 8.52 -9.67 -11.84
CA ARG A 16 8.75 -8.31 -11.30
C ARG A 16 9.60 -7.47 -12.24
N GLU A 17 10.76 -7.98 -12.67
CA GLU A 17 11.65 -7.29 -13.61
C GLU A 17 10.93 -6.87 -14.89
N ARG A 18 10.07 -7.75 -15.44
CA ARG A 18 9.28 -7.43 -16.64
C ARG A 18 8.14 -6.45 -16.38
N LEU A 19 7.59 -6.42 -15.16
CA LEU A 19 6.55 -5.47 -14.78
C LEU A 19 7.09 -4.05 -14.62
N ILE A 20 8.31 -3.91 -14.10
CA ILE A 20 8.98 -2.61 -13.87
C ILE A 20 9.88 -2.16 -15.03
N ALA A 21 10.08 -3.01 -16.04
CA ALA A 21 10.85 -2.64 -17.24
C ALA A 21 10.29 -1.39 -17.95
N PRO A 22 8.96 -1.18 -18.03
CA PRO A 22 8.40 0.12 -18.40
C PRO A 22 8.77 1.17 -17.35
N ALA A 23 9.39 2.27 -17.78
CA ALA A 23 9.85 3.35 -16.89
C ALA A 23 8.72 4.08 -16.12
N ASP A 24 7.46 3.83 -16.49
CA ASP A 24 6.25 4.39 -15.87
C ASP A 24 5.65 3.49 -14.78
N VAL A 25 6.27 2.35 -14.46
CA VAL A 25 5.86 1.44 -13.39
C VAL A 25 6.96 1.34 -12.33
N TRP A 26 6.64 1.77 -11.11
CA TRP A 26 7.56 1.73 -9.99
C TRP A 26 7.16 0.67 -8.98
N LEU A 27 8.11 -0.15 -8.55
CA LEU A 27 7.92 -1.04 -7.40
C LEU A 27 8.23 -0.25 -6.13
N ILE A 28 7.20 -0.06 -5.30
CA ILE A 28 7.33 0.60 -3.99
C ILE A 28 7.82 -0.38 -2.94
N HIS A 29 7.25 -1.59 -2.93
CA HIS A 29 7.59 -2.60 -1.94
C HIS A 29 7.29 -4.02 -2.44
N GLU A 30 8.11 -4.96 -2.01
CA GLU A 30 7.94 -6.39 -2.23
C GLU A 30 7.91 -7.11 -0.88
N HIS A 31 6.78 -7.74 -0.57
CA HIS A 31 6.60 -8.50 0.66
C HIS A 31 6.43 -9.99 0.37
N HIS A 32 7.28 -10.83 0.96
CA HIS A 32 7.18 -12.28 0.87
C HIS A 32 6.52 -12.86 2.12
N SER A 33 5.32 -13.43 1.96
CA SER A 33 4.70 -14.25 2.99
C SER A 33 5.22 -15.68 2.87
N LYS A 34 6.05 -16.10 3.84
CA LYS A 34 6.58 -17.47 3.92
C LYS A 34 5.48 -18.49 4.20
N GLN A 35 4.48 -18.12 5.01
CA GLN A 35 3.40 -19.03 5.41
C GLN A 35 2.45 -19.33 4.25
N SER A 36 2.17 -18.34 3.40
CA SER A 36 1.26 -18.48 2.27
C SER A 36 1.98 -18.56 0.93
N GLU A 37 3.29 -18.88 0.90
CA GLU A 37 4.10 -19.02 -0.32
C GLU A 37 3.74 -17.99 -1.40
N SER A 38 3.62 -16.73 -0.99
CA SER A 38 3.09 -15.67 -1.84
C SER A 38 3.91 -14.40 -1.72
N THR A 39 4.04 -13.70 -2.83
CA THR A 39 4.69 -12.39 -2.89
C THR A 39 3.67 -11.33 -3.25
N TYR A 40 3.67 -10.25 -2.48
CA TYR A 40 2.87 -9.07 -2.73
C TYR A 40 3.78 -7.99 -3.31
N LEU A 41 3.42 -7.47 -4.47
CA LEU A 41 4.10 -6.38 -5.14
C LEU A 41 3.21 -5.13 -5.06
N ALA A 42 3.69 -4.09 -4.40
CA ALA A 42 3.08 -2.78 -4.40
C ALA A 42 3.66 -1.97 -5.58
N LEU A 43 2.87 -1.81 -6.63
CA LEU A 43 3.27 -1.16 -7.87
C LEU A 43 2.55 0.18 -8.03
N VAL A 44 3.28 1.24 -8.38
CA VAL A 44 2.69 2.54 -8.73
C VAL A 44 2.85 2.79 -10.22
N LYS A 45 1.77 3.20 -10.87
CA LYS A 45 1.74 3.63 -12.27
C LYS A 45 0.79 4.82 -12.38
N GLN A 46 1.24 5.94 -12.97
CA GLN A 46 0.40 7.14 -13.20
C GLN A 46 -0.37 7.59 -11.93
N ALA A 47 0.33 7.74 -10.80
CA ALA A 47 -0.25 8.09 -9.49
C ALA A 47 -1.37 7.14 -9.00
N ARG A 48 -1.34 5.87 -9.44
CA ARG A 48 -2.23 4.82 -8.97
C ARG A 48 -1.42 3.68 -8.36
N LEU A 49 -1.78 3.25 -7.16
CA LEU A 49 -1.21 2.10 -6.48
C LEU A 49 -2.01 0.83 -6.80
N TYR A 50 -1.29 -0.22 -7.14
CA TYR A 50 -1.80 -1.56 -7.40
C TYR A 50 -1.07 -2.56 -6.51
N VAL A 51 -1.80 -3.41 -5.79
CA VAL A 51 -1.21 -4.49 -4.99
C VAL A 51 -1.45 -5.81 -5.69
N VAL A 52 -0.37 -6.38 -6.23
CA VAL A 52 -0.40 -7.64 -6.98
C VAL A 52 0.09 -8.76 -6.09
N ARG A 53 -0.73 -9.79 -5.91
CA ARG A 53 -0.33 -11.01 -5.21
C ARG A 53 0.05 -12.09 -6.23
N LEU A 54 1.26 -12.64 -6.11
CA LEU A 54 1.76 -13.77 -6.88
C LEU A 54 1.90 -14.98 -5.95
N ALA A 55 1.25 -16.10 -6.27
CA ALA A 55 1.25 -17.31 -5.42
C ALA A 55 1.14 -18.60 -6.24
N PHE A 56 1.36 -19.77 -5.64
CA PHE A 56 1.20 -21.08 -6.32
C PHE A 56 -0.14 -21.79 -6.05
N HIS A 57 -0.99 -21.17 -5.24
CA HIS A 57 -2.32 -21.67 -4.96
C HIS A 57 -3.38 -20.66 -5.38
N ASP A 58 -4.53 -21.22 -5.72
CA ASP A 58 -5.72 -20.46 -6.05
C ASP A 58 -6.29 -19.77 -4.81
N GLN A 59 -7.20 -18.86 -5.08
CA GLN A 59 -7.57 -17.80 -4.16
C GLN A 59 -8.79 -18.15 -3.29
N THR A 60 -8.92 -17.44 -2.16
CA THR A 60 -10.22 -17.10 -1.57
C THR A 60 -10.67 -15.72 -2.07
N ALA A 61 -11.97 -15.42 -2.10
CA ALA A 61 -12.59 -14.34 -2.89
C ALA A 61 -12.16 -12.86 -2.60
N ALA A 62 -11.25 -12.60 -1.66
CA ALA A 62 -11.05 -11.26 -1.09
C ALA A 62 -9.94 -10.38 -1.72
N ASP A 63 -9.06 -10.92 -2.57
CA ASP A 63 -7.88 -10.19 -3.13
C ASP A 63 -7.96 -10.07 -4.68
N PRO A 64 -8.66 -9.09 -5.27
CA PRO A 64 -8.98 -9.09 -6.71
C PRO A 64 -7.76 -9.19 -7.65
N TRP A 65 -6.55 -8.92 -7.17
CA TRP A 65 -5.27 -8.94 -7.90
C TRP A 65 -4.34 -10.10 -7.52
N SER A 66 -4.89 -11.27 -7.20
CA SER A 66 -4.12 -12.49 -6.97
C SER A 66 -3.98 -13.33 -8.23
N PHE A 67 -2.75 -13.74 -8.54
CA PHE A 67 -2.41 -14.56 -9.70
C PHE A 67 -1.73 -15.85 -9.28
N ASN A 68 -2.34 -16.98 -9.65
CA ASN A 68 -1.72 -18.30 -9.47
C ASN A 68 -0.67 -18.52 -10.56
N LEU A 69 0.60 -18.54 -10.16
CA LEU A 69 1.76 -18.79 -11.00
C LEU A 69 1.65 -20.13 -11.76
N ARG A 70 0.99 -21.17 -11.24
CA ARG A 70 0.83 -22.43 -11.99
C ARG A 70 0.01 -22.27 -13.28
N ARG A 71 -0.87 -21.26 -13.35
CA ARG A 71 -1.75 -21.01 -14.51
C ARG A 71 -1.07 -20.26 -15.66
N TYR A 72 0.16 -19.79 -15.48
CA TYR A 72 0.85 -18.94 -16.47
C TYR A 72 2.23 -19.49 -16.89
N PRO A 73 2.30 -20.62 -17.61
CA PRO A 73 3.57 -21.16 -18.10
C PRO A 73 4.31 -20.12 -18.95
N GLY A 74 5.62 -19.93 -18.72
CA GLY A 74 6.45 -18.97 -19.46
C GLY A 74 6.26 -17.48 -19.10
N ARG A 75 5.35 -17.15 -18.17
CA ARG A 75 5.24 -15.84 -17.45
C ARG A 75 4.94 -14.59 -18.29
N LYS A 76 5.10 -14.61 -19.62
CA LYS A 76 4.74 -13.48 -20.52
C LYS A 76 3.25 -13.17 -20.48
N ALA A 77 2.40 -14.21 -20.47
CA ALA A 77 0.95 -14.05 -20.37
C ALA A 77 0.52 -13.44 -19.02
N LEU A 78 1.22 -13.78 -17.93
CA LEU A 78 0.98 -13.19 -16.61
C LEU A 78 1.29 -11.69 -16.60
N VAL A 79 2.47 -11.30 -17.08
CA VAL A 79 2.88 -9.90 -17.18
C VAL A 79 1.87 -9.10 -18.00
N ARG A 80 1.46 -9.61 -19.16
CA ARG A 80 0.42 -8.98 -20.00
C ARG A 80 -0.92 -8.85 -19.27
N ALA A 81 -1.34 -9.88 -18.53
CA ALA A 81 -2.59 -9.83 -17.77
C ALA A 81 -2.56 -8.77 -16.66
N ILE A 82 -1.45 -8.67 -15.92
CA ILE A 82 -1.25 -7.64 -14.89
C ILE A 82 -1.23 -6.25 -15.54
N GLN A 83 -0.47 -6.06 -16.62
CA GLN A 83 -0.39 -4.79 -17.33
C GLN A 83 -1.73 -4.35 -17.92
N ALA A 84 -2.52 -5.27 -18.48
CA ALA A 84 -3.85 -4.99 -19.00
C ALA A 84 -4.80 -4.52 -17.89
N ARG A 85 -4.68 -5.06 -16.68
CA ARG A 85 -5.44 -4.58 -15.51
C ARG A 85 -4.94 -3.21 -15.03
N MET A 86 -3.62 -2.98 -15.00
CA MET A 86 -3.05 -1.68 -14.59
C MET A 86 -3.36 -0.57 -15.60
N ALA A 87 -3.71 -0.91 -16.84
CA ALA A 87 -4.20 0.04 -17.83
C ALA A 87 -5.60 0.59 -17.49
N GLN A 88 -6.29 0.03 -16.49
CA GLN A 88 -7.58 0.51 -16.01
C GLN A 88 -7.40 1.29 -14.70
N PRO A 89 -7.46 2.64 -14.71
CA PRO A 89 -7.18 3.45 -13.52
C PRO A 89 -8.11 3.17 -12.34
N ALA A 90 -9.37 2.80 -12.61
CA ALA A 90 -10.37 2.48 -11.59
C ALA A 90 -10.00 1.28 -10.71
N GLN A 91 -9.06 0.44 -11.13
CA GLN A 91 -8.61 -0.73 -10.37
C GLN A 91 -7.48 -0.42 -9.38
N GLY A 92 -6.91 0.77 -9.42
CA GLY A 92 -5.84 1.21 -8.53
C GLY A 92 -6.32 2.29 -7.56
N LEU A 93 -5.74 2.29 -6.36
CA LEU A 93 -5.94 3.38 -5.40
C LEU A 93 -5.27 4.64 -5.94
N ALA A 94 -6.02 5.75 -6.01
CA ALA A 94 -5.43 7.06 -6.29
C ALA A 94 -4.43 7.41 -5.17
N VAL A 95 -3.19 7.73 -5.55
CA VAL A 95 -2.14 8.16 -4.65
C VAL A 95 -2.05 9.68 -4.76
N GLU A 96 -2.74 10.35 -3.85
CA GLU A 96 -2.85 11.80 -3.80
C GLU A 96 -2.26 12.33 -2.50
N TYR A 97 -2.16 13.66 -2.37
CA TYR A 97 -1.65 14.28 -1.15
C TYR A 97 -2.39 13.80 0.11
N ALA A 98 -3.73 13.68 0.04
CA ALA A 98 -4.55 13.13 1.13
C ALA A 98 -4.16 11.69 1.54
N THR A 99 -3.67 10.87 0.60
CA THR A 99 -3.15 9.52 0.90
C THR A 99 -1.95 9.62 1.83
N PHE A 100 -1.02 10.53 1.57
CA PHE A 100 0.17 10.72 2.39
C PHE A 100 -0.15 11.35 3.75
N VAL A 101 -1.10 12.30 3.80
CA VAL A 101 -1.63 12.85 5.06
C VAL A 101 -2.23 11.72 5.91
N ALA A 102 -3.04 10.85 5.33
CA ALA A 102 -3.66 9.73 6.04
C ALA A 102 -2.63 8.69 6.51
N LEU A 103 -1.62 8.36 5.70
CA LEU A 103 -0.52 7.48 6.10
C LEU A 103 0.31 8.09 7.24
N ALA A 104 0.64 9.38 7.16
CA ALA A 104 1.35 10.10 8.23
C ALA A 104 0.51 10.16 9.51
N PHE A 105 -0.81 10.29 9.41
CA PHE A 105 -1.69 10.26 10.57
C PHE A 105 -1.64 8.91 11.27
N VAL A 106 -1.75 7.80 10.52
CA VAL A 106 -1.60 6.45 11.07
C VAL A 106 -0.23 6.28 11.72
N GLU A 107 0.85 6.74 11.08
CA GLU A 107 2.20 6.67 11.65
C GLU A 107 2.31 7.42 12.98
N LYS A 108 1.92 8.70 13.00
CA LYS A 108 2.08 9.57 14.18
C LYS A 108 1.18 9.19 15.34
N ALA A 109 -0.05 8.77 15.06
CA ALA A 109 -0.95 8.21 16.08
C ALA A 109 -0.23 7.10 16.87
N ASN A 110 0.47 6.22 16.17
CA ASN A 110 1.21 5.12 16.80
C ASN A 110 2.51 5.55 17.51
N GLN A 111 3.09 6.70 17.16
CA GLN A 111 4.32 7.23 17.77
C GLN A 111 4.03 8.06 19.04
N THR A 112 2.95 8.85 19.06
CA THR A 112 2.67 9.82 20.12
C THR A 112 1.76 9.27 21.23
N GLY A 113 1.55 7.96 21.28
CA GLY A 113 0.65 7.31 22.25
C GLY A 113 -0.85 7.60 22.00
N GLY A 114 -1.19 8.31 20.91
CA GLY A 114 -2.57 8.55 20.50
C GLY A 114 -3.07 7.36 19.68
N GLU A 115 -3.68 6.38 20.31
CA GLU A 115 -4.01 5.15 19.61
C GLU A 115 -5.14 5.35 18.59
N LEU A 116 -4.88 4.94 17.34
CA LEU A 116 -5.87 4.80 16.28
C LEU A 116 -6.32 3.34 16.21
N HIS A 117 -7.59 3.10 16.47
CA HIS A 117 -8.19 1.76 16.41
C HIS A 117 -9.24 1.68 15.32
N ARG A 118 -9.48 0.46 14.84
CA ARG A 118 -10.64 0.13 14.03
C ARG A 118 -11.43 -0.97 14.71
N LEU A 119 -12.69 -0.67 15.06
CA LEU A 119 -13.63 -1.64 15.62
C LEU A 119 -14.78 -1.80 14.63
N ALA A 120 -14.94 -3.02 14.10
CA ALA A 120 -15.81 -3.29 12.95
C ALA A 120 -15.48 -2.32 11.78
N ASP A 121 -16.42 -1.47 11.38
CA ASP A 121 -16.26 -0.50 10.29
C ASP A 121 -16.07 0.94 10.76
N HIS A 122 -15.78 1.14 12.05
CA HIS A 122 -15.58 2.45 12.66
C HIS A 122 -14.15 2.67 13.12
N PHE A 123 -13.63 3.87 12.88
CA PHE A 123 -12.32 4.30 13.35
C PHE A 123 -12.46 5.16 14.61
N PHE A 124 -11.54 4.95 15.55
CA PHE A 124 -11.47 5.69 16.80
C PHE A 124 -10.05 6.22 17.01
N TYR A 125 -9.92 7.49 17.36
CA TYR A 125 -8.66 8.11 17.72
C TYR A 125 -8.79 8.72 19.11
N GLN A 126 -7.91 8.32 20.03
CA GLN A 126 -7.96 8.76 21.44
C GLN A 126 -9.34 8.52 22.09
N GLY A 127 -9.98 7.40 21.75
CA GLY A 127 -11.30 7.02 22.27
C GLY A 127 -12.49 7.76 21.65
N GLN A 128 -12.26 8.69 20.71
CA GLN A 128 -13.34 9.41 20.01
C GLN A 128 -13.52 8.85 18.60
N ALA A 129 -14.78 8.77 18.16
CA ALA A 129 -15.08 8.38 16.79
C ALA A 129 -14.48 9.38 15.80
N VAL A 130 -13.74 8.85 14.83
CA VAL A 130 -13.16 9.64 13.74
C VAL A 130 -14.28 10.13 12.82
N ALA A 131 -14.20 11.38 12.39
CA ALA A 131 -15.20 11.98 11.51
C ALA A 131 -15.32 11.22 10.16
N PRO A 132 -16.51 11.14 9.55
CA PRO A 132 -16.71 10.38 8.32
C PRO A 132 -15.76 10.71 7.15
N PRO A 133 -15.40 11.98 6.87
CA PRO A 133 -14.43 12.30 5.81
C PRO A 133 -13.05 11.68 6.06
N VAL A 134 -12.58 11.73 7.30
CA VAL A 134 -11.29 11.15 7.70
C VAL A 134 -11.34 9.62 7.60
N ALA A 135 -12.44 9.00 8.04
CA ALA A 135 -12.64 7.56 7.91
C ALA A 135 -12.65 7.10 6.44
N ALA A 136 -13.22 7.92 5.53
CA ALA A 136 -13.23 7.65 4.09
C ALA A 136 -11.84 7.71 3.46
N GLN A 137 -10.88 8.44 4.07
CA GLN A 137 -9.48 8.45 3.64
C GLN A 137 -8.68 7.28 4.23
N LEU A 138 -9.07 6.75 5.40
CA LEU A 138 -8.40 5.62 6.05
C LEU A 138 -8.81 4.25 5.47
N ALA A 139 -10.08 4.07 5.14
CA ALA A 139 -10.59 2.79 4.64
C ALA A 139 -9.88 2.29 3.35
N PRO A 140 -9.59 3.14 2.36
CA PRO A 140 -8.84 2.73 1.17
C PRO A 140 -7.41 2.26 1.47
N LEU A 141 -6.77 2.78 2.51
CA LEU A 141 -5.43 2.33 2.92
C LEU A 141 -5.43 0.89 3.43
N LEU A 142 -6.49 0.48 4.14
CA LEU A 142 -6.69 -0.91 4.56
C LEU A 142 -7.00 -1.80 3.36
N ALA A 143 -7.90 -1.36 2.47
CA ALA A 143 -8.25 -2.11 1.26
C ALA A 143 -7.04 -2.33 0.33
N ALA A 144 -6.12 -1.36 0.28
CA ALA A 144 -4.89 -1.43 -0.48
C ALA A 144 -3.71 -2.04 0.30
N HIS A 145 -3.94 -2.67 1.46
CA HIS A 145 -2.89 -3.31 2.28
C HIS A 145 -1.71 -2.38 2.64
N LEU A 146 -1.94 -1.07 2.70
CA LEU A 146 -0.98 -0.07 3.18
C LEU A 146 -1.04 0.05 4.71
N CYS A 147 -2.22 -0.21 5.26
CA CYS A 147 -2.45 -0.34 6.69
C CYS A 147 -2.95 -1.76 7.01
N LEU A 148 -2.75 -2.18 8.26
CA LEU A 148 -3.32 -3.39 8.81
C LEU A 148 -3.99 -3.07 10.15
N VAL A 149 -4.93 -3.92 10.56
CA VAL A 149 -5.50 -3.87 11.92
C VAL A 149 -4.88 -5.02 12.72
N SER A 150 -4.23 -4.68 13.82
CA SER A 150 -3.67 -5.65 14.75
C SER A 150 -4.79 -6.46 15.40
N TYR A 151 -4.72 -7.79 15.31
CA TYR A 151 -5.74 -8.66 15.91
C TYR A 151 -5.79 -8.55 17.45
N LYS A 152 -4.64 -8.25 18.08
CA LYS A 152 -4.49 -8.24 19.54
C LYS A 152 -5.24 -7.08 20.20
N ASP A 153 -5.17 -5.89 19.62
CA ASP A 153 -5.57 -4.62 20.23
C ASP A 153 -6.32 -3.70 19.27
N GLN A 154 -6.65 -4.20 18.07
CA GLN A 154 -7.43 -3.50 17.06
C GLN A 154 -6.77 -2.20 16.57
N ARG A 155 -5.48 -2.01 16.84
CA ARG A 155 -4.72 -0.85 16.40
C ARG A 155 -4.51 -0.86 14.90
N VAL A 156 -4.72 0.28 14.27
CA VAL A 156 -4.39 0.49 12.85
C VAL A 156 -2.91 0.81 12.75
N LEU A 157 -2.16 -0.01 12.01
CA LEU A 157 -0.71 0.09 11.87
C LEU A 157 -0.32 0.17 10.39
N LEU A 158 0.75 0.90 10.08
CA LEU A 158 1.34 0.85 8.73
C LEU A 158 1.96 -0.52 8.45
N THR A 159 1.65 -1.09 7.28
CA THR A 159 2.39 -2.22 6.71
C THR A 159 3.76 -1.77 6.22
N SER A 160 4.62 -2.71 5.82
CA SER A 160 5.89 -2.38 5.17
C SER A 160 5.69 -1.62 3.86
N SER A 161 4.66 -1.94 3.08
CA SER A 161 4.28 -1.21 1.88
C SER A 161 3.80 0.22 2.20
N GLY A 162 2.98 0.40 3.24
CA GLY A 162 2.55 1.72 3.71
C GLY A 162 3.72 2.62 4.11
N ARG A 163 4.68 2.07 4.88
CA ARG A 163 5.89 2.79 5.27
C ARG A 163 6.77 3.14 4.08
N ALA A 164 6.98 2.20 3.16
CA ALA A 164 7.79 2.44 1.97
C ALA A 164 7.18 3.53 1.06
N LEU A 165 5.86 3.53 0.89
CA LEU A 165 5.16 4.55 0.12
C LEU A 165 5.28 5.93 0.77
N LEU A 166 5.07 6.02 2.09
CA LEU A 166 5.19 7.27 2.83
C LEU A 166 6.64 7.80 2.83
N ALA A 167 7.62 6.92 3.02
CA ALA A 167 9.04 7.28 2.97
C ALA A 167 9.43 7.81 1.57
N GLY A 168 8.99 7.16 0.50
CA GLY A 168 9.26 7.64 -0.87
C GLY A 168 8.66 9.02 -1.15
N TYR A 169 7.52 9.35 -0.55
CA TYR A 169 6.98 10.71 -0.62
C TYR A 169 7.85 11.71 0.15
N PHE A 170 8.33 11.37 1.34
CA PHE A 170 9.23 12.24 2.08
C PHE A 170 10.55 12.44 1.32
N ASP A 171 11.14 11.40 0.74
CA ASP A 171 12.35 11.53 -0.07
C ASP A 171 12.11 12.44 -1.29
N PHE A 172 10.94 12.34 -1.92
CA PHE A 172 10.54 13.23 -3.01
C PHE A 172 10.38 14.68 -2.53
N ALA A 173 9.66 14.89 -1.43
CA ALA A 173 9.45 16.23 -0.86
C ALA A 173 10.78 16.88 -0.49
N ASP A 174 11.69 16.14 0.15
CA ASP A 174 13.01 16.59 0.56
C ASP A 174 13.88 16.98 -0.66
N HIS A 175 13.74 16.27 -1.80
CA HIS A 175 14.52 16.53 -3.00
C HIS A 175 13.99 17.70 -3.85
N TYR A 176 12.67 17.82 -3.99
CA TYR A 176 12.04 18.75 -4.95
C TYR A 176 11.47 20.01 -4.30
N HIS A 177 11.31 20.04 -2.98
CA HIS A 177 10.77 21.19 -2.24
C HIS A 177 11.69 21.59 -1.07
N PRO A 178 12.91 22.09 -1.37
CA PRO A 178 13.85 22.52 -0.32
C PRO A 178 13.40 23.83 0.37
N ASP A 179 12.44 24.57 -0.18
CA ASP A 179 11.95 25.83 0.37
C ASP A 179 11.04 25.62 1.60
N GLU A 180 11.34 26.30 2.71
CA GLU A 180 10.66 26.16 4.02
C GLU A 180 9.13 26.36 3.97
N ALA A 181 8.60 27.20 3.08
CA ALA A 181 7.16 27.46 3.02
C ALA A 181 6.33 26.25 2.55
N VAL A 182 6.93 25.31 1.80
CA VAL A 182 6.27 24.07 1.38
C VAL A 182 6.34 23.01 2.48
N TRP A 183 7.30 23.12 3.41
CA TRP A 183 7.45 22.23 4.55
C TRP A 183 6.35 22.36 5.60
N ASP A 184 5.70 23.53 5.71
CA ASP A 184 4.51 23.72 6.55
C ASP A 184 3.35 22.83 6.09
N GLN A 185 3.33 22.49 4.81
CA GLN A 185 2.37 21.54 4.23
C GLN A 185 2.95 20.13 4.11
N ASN A 186 4.07 19.80 4.76
CA ASN A 186 4.58 18.45 4.76
C ASN A 186 3.92 17.63 5.90
N PRO A 187 3.22 16.52 5.62
CA PRO A 187 2.63 15.66 6.65
C PRO A 187 3.63 15.16 7.69
N ARG A 188 4.93 15.16 7.38
CA ARG A 188 6.03 14.79 8.29
C ARG A 188 6.13 15.72 9.49
N THR A 189 5.90 17.02 9.31
CA THR A 189 6.07 18.04 10.37
C THR A 189 4.79 18.27 11.16
N MET A 190 3.63 17.98 10.56
CA MET A 190 2.32 18.13 11.19
C MET A 190 2.10 17.22 12.41
N THR A 191 1.31 17.69 13.36
CA THR A 191 0.76 16.90 14.47
C THR A 191 -0.44 16.07 14.00
N PRO A 192 -0.84 15.01 14.75
CA PRO A 192 -2.07 14.26 14.43
C PRO A 192 -3.32 15.14 14.30
N ARG A 193 -3.44 16.22 15.08
CA ARG A 193 -4.57 17.14 15.02
C ARG A 193 -4.60 17.94 13.71
N GLU A 194 -3.46 18.41 13.25
CA GLU A 194 -3.33 19.14 11.99
C GLU A 194 -3.60 18.23 10.79
N LEU A 195 -3.11 16.98 10.85
CA LEU A 195 -3.40 15.97 9.83
C LEU A 195 -4.89 15.66 9.74
N ILE A 196 -5.58 15.50 10.88
CA ILE A 196 -7.04 15.35 10.93
C ILE A 196 -7.73 16.56 10.29
N ALA A 197 -7.30 17.78 10.62
CA ALA A 197 -7.88 18.99 10.05
C ALA A 197 -7.72 19.04 8.52
N TRP A 198 -6.56 18.62 7.99
CA TRP A 198 -6.33 18.50 6.55
C TRP A 198 -7.25 17.48 5.88
N LEU A 199 -7.52 16.35 6.53
CA LEU A 199 -8.40 15.29 6.01
C LEU A 199 -9.90 15.65 6.08
N LEU A 200 -10.25 16.79 6.67
CA LEU A 200 -11.62 17.32 6.71
C LEU A 200 -11.91 18.32 5.59
N LEU A 201 -10.88 18.80 4.89
CA LEU A 201 -10.98 19.72 3.74
C LEU A 201 -11.30 18.94 2.46
#